data_AF-A0A2V6QDS3-F1
#
_entry.id   AF-A0A2V6QDS3-F1
#
_cell.length_a   1.000
_cell.length_b   1.000
_cell.length_c   1.000
_cell.angle_alpha   90.00
_cell.angle_beta   90.00
_cell.angle_gamma   90.00
#
_symmetry.space_group_name_H-M   'P 1'
#
loop_
_entity.id
_entity.type
_entity.pdbx_description
1 polymer ?
#
loop_
_entity_poly.entity_id
_entity_poly.type
_entity_poly.pdbx_seq_one_letter_code
_entity_poly.pdbx_strand_id
1 'polypeptide(L)'
;MAVATTTKVAPTTSRAMMPPVATVFRSPDGDLHHARCASRMDFMGGRAGLELDFYCLTCCEHVTVTPYVLSRLPETATFTRARAR
;
A
#
# COMPACT_ATOMS: atom_id res chain seq x y z
N MET A 1 -46.16 -27.57 27.37
CA MET A 1 -44.72 -27.40 27.65
C MET A 1 -44.08 -26.87 26.37
N ALA A 2 -43.83 -25.57 26.25
CA ALA A 2 -43.21 -24.96 25.06
C ALA A 2 -41.88 -24.31 25.49
N VAL A 3 -40.77 -24.76 24.93
CA VAL A 3 -39.42 -24.27 25.22
C VAL A 3 -39.08 -23.21 24.19
N ALA A 4 -38.86 -21.98 24.66
CA ALA A 4 -38.40 -20.87 23.82
C ALA A 4 -36.87 -20.91 23.70
N THR A 5 -36.38 -21.17 22.48
CA THR A 5 -34.95 -21.11 22.15
C THR A 5 -34.58 -19.68 21.75
N THR A 6 -33.81 -19.00 22.59
CA THR A 6 -33.27 -17.67 22.28
C THR A 6 -31.93 -17.81 21.55
N THR A 7 -31.90 -17.46 20.28
CA THR A 7 -30.68 -17.43 19.47
C THR A 7 -29.85 -16.19 19.82
N LYS A 8 -28.68 -16.40 20.45
CA LYS A 8 -27.71 -15.34 20.74
C LYS A 8 -26.97 -14.96 19.46
N VAL A 9 -27.30 -13.81 18.87
CA VAL A 9 -26.58 -13.25 17.71
C VAL A 9 -25.32 -12.56 18.23
N ALA A 10 -24.16 -13.11 17.89
CA ALA A 10 -22.87 -12.48 18.16
C ALA A 10 -22.67 -11.27 17.23
N PRO A 11 -22.17 -10.12 17.73
CA PRO A 11 -21.94 -8.97 16.88
C PRO A 11 -20.74 -9.23 15.96
N THR A 12 -21.03 -9.43 14.67
CA THR A 12 -20.01 -9.52 13.63
C THR A 12 -19.53 -8.12 13.30
N THR A 13 -18.39 -7.70 13.85
CA THR A 13 -17.72 -6.47 13.41
C THR A 13 -17.11 -6.70 12.03
N SER A 14 -17.87 -6.51 10.95
CA SER A 14 -17.29 -6.40 9.62
C SER A 14 -16.61 -5.04 9.52
N ARG A 15 -15.29 -5.01 9.67
CA ARG A 15 -14.52 -3.82 9.31
C ARG A 15 -14.61 -3.68 7.80
N ALA A 16 -15.23 -2.61 7.31
CA ALA A 16 -15.21 -2.29 5.89
C ALA A 16 -13.76 -2.31 5.42
N MET A 17 -13.50 -3.07 4.36
CA MET A 17 -12.16 -3.16 3.78
C MET A 17 -11.77 -1.76 3.34
N MET A 18 -10.77 -1.16 3.99
CA MET A 18 -10.27 0.15 3.57
C MET A 18 -9.82 0.03 2.12
N PRO A 19 -10.11 1.03 1.27
CA PRO A 19 -9.57 1.08 -0.07
C PRO A 19 -8.04 0.89 0.01
N PRO A 20 -7.42 0.14 -0.90
CA PRO A 20 -5.98 -0.01 -0.91
C PRO A 20 -5.33 1.36 -1.12
N VAL A 21 -4.77 1.93 -0.05
CA VAL A 21 -3.93 3.12 -0.13
C VAL A 21 -2.50 2.63 -0.32
N ALA A 22 -1.92 2.92 -1.48
CA ALA A 22 -0.52 2.66 -1.75
C ALA A 22 0.22 3.99 -1.83
N THR A 23 1.41 4.05 -1.23
CA THR A 23 2.38 5.13 -1.47
C THR A 23 3.24 4.80 -2.69
N VAL A 24 3.60 3.53 -2.85
CA VAL A 24 4.46 3.03 -3.93
C VAL A 24 3.94 1.73 -4.50
N PHE A 25 4.32 1.43 -5.74
CA PHE A 25 4.02 0.17 -6.41
C PHE A 25 5.20 -0.25 -7.32
N ARG A 26 5.26 -1.54 -7.68
CA ARG A 26 6.22 -2.04 -8.68
C ARG A 26 5.65 -1.92 -10.08
N SER A 27 6.42 -1.31 -10.97
CA SER A 27 6.18 -1.34 -12.42
C SER A 27 6.43 -2.76 -12.96
N PRO A 28 5.83 -3.15 -14.09
CA PRO A 28 6.20 -4.38 -14.80
C PRO A 28 7.69 -4.50 -15.12
N ASP A 29 8.41 -3.37 -15.21
CA ASP A 29 9.86 -3.33 -15.42
C ASP A 29 10.67 -3.65 -14.14
N GLY A 30 9.99 -3.85 -13.00
CA GLY A 30 10.60 -4.12 -11.69
C GLY A 30 10.97 -2.87 -10.89
N ASP A 31 10.94 -1.69 -11.51
CA ASP A 31 11.22 -0.40 -10.87
C ASP A 31 10.11 0.03 -9.90
N LEU A 32 10.48 0.81 -8.88
CA LEU A 32 9.55 1.38 -7.91
C LEU A 32 8.96 2.69 -8.42
N HIS A 33 7.63 2.81 -8.39
CA HIS A 33 6.90 3.99 -8.83
C HIS A 33 6.07 4.61 -7.71
N HIS A 34 5.92 5.93 -7.75
CA HIS A 34 5.09 6.66 -6.81
C HIS A 34 3.61 6.53 -7.18
N ALA A 35 2.76 6.11 -6.24
CA ALA A 35 1.34 5.84 -6.52
C ALA A 35 0.56 7.08 -6.99
N ARG A 36 0.92 8.28 -6.51
CA ARG A 36 0.25 9.53 -6.89
C ARG A 36 0.67 10.02 -8.28
N CYS A 37 1.98 9.99 -8.58
CA CYS A 37 2.53 10.56 -9.81
C CYS A 37 2.61 9.54 -10.95
N ALA A 38 2.57 8.24 -10.62
CA ALA A 38 2.92 7.13 -11.50
C ALA A 38 4.33 7.22 -12.10
N SER A 39 5.19 8.10 -11.57
CA SER A 39 6.58 8.27 -11.99
C SER A 39 7.49 7.32 -11.24
N ARG A 40 8.59 6.92 -11.90
CA ARG A 40 9.68 6.18 -11.27
C ARG A 40 10.24 6.98 -10.09
N MET A 41 10.63 6.28 -9.04
CA MET A 41 11.31 6.87 -7.89
C MET A 41 12.81 6.60 -7.95
N ASP A 42 13.59 7.58 -7.49
CA ASP A 42 15.04 7.47 -7.41
C ASP A 42 15.45 6.95 -6.03
N PHE A 43 16.41 6.04 -6.01
CA PHE A 43 16.95 5.51 -4.77
C PHE A 43 17.98 6.47 -4.17
N MET A 44 17.72 6.93 -2.95
CA MET A 44 18.55 7.91 -2.25
C MET A 44 19.54 7.29 -1.26
N GLY A 45 19.46 5.98 -1.03
CA GLY A 45 20.33 5.25 -0.12
C GLY A 45 19.56 4.53 0.99
N GLY A 46 20.32 3.99 1.95
CA GLY A 46 19.78 3.32 3.12
C GLY A 46 19.92 4.14 4.39
N ARG A 47 18.98 3.97 5.33
CA ARG A 47 19.04 4.55 6.68
C ARG A 47 19.29 3.42 7.68
N ALA A 48 20.40 3.51 8.40
CA ALA A 48 20.84 2.52 9.41
C ALA A 48 20.85 1.05 8.93
N GLY A 49 20.86 0.80 7.62
CA GLY A 49 20.74 -0.54 7.04
C GLY A 49 19.35 -1.20 7.19
N LEU A 50 18.35 -0.49 7.70
CA LEU A 50 17.01 -1.02 7.99
C LEU A 50 15.95 -0.51 7.02
N GLU A 51 16.16 0.70 6.50
CA GLU A 51 15.22 1.37 5.62
C GLU A 51 15.92 1.81 4.34
N LEU A 52 15.14 1.89 3.28
CA LEU A 52 15.52 2.35 1.96
C LEU A 52 14.74 3.63 1.69
N ASP A 53 15.44 4.67 1.25
CA ASP A 53 14.86 5.98 0.99
C ASP A 53 14.72 6.22 -0.51
N PHE A 54 13.56 6.69 -0.92
CA PHE A 54 13.21 6.92 -2.31
C PHE A 54 12.67 8.33 -2.50
N TYR A 55 13.00 8.97 -3.61
CA TYR A 55 12.57 10.32 -3.92
C TYR A 55 11.79 10.36 -5.23
N CYS A 56 10.65 11.04 -5.22
CA CYS A 56 9.86 11.30 -6.41
C CYS A 56 10.18 12.69 -6.98
N LEU A 57 10.86 12.75 -8.13
CA LEU A 57 11.19 14.02 -8.80
C LEU A 57 9.97 14.82 -9.29
N THR A 58 8.80 14.19 -9.43
CA THR A 58 7.58 14.87 -9.91
C THR A 58 6.87 15.67 -8.83
N CYS A 59 6.80 15.16 -7.60
CA CYS A 59 6.10 15.82 -6.49
C CYS A 59 6.98 16.12 -5.27
N CYS A 60 8.29 15.86 -5.38
CA CYS A 60 9.27 16.09 -4.32
C CYS A 60 8.98 15.33 -3.02
N GLU A 61 8.33 14.17 -3.10
CA GLU A 61 7.98 13.34 -1.94
C GLU A 61 9.09 12.33 -1.65
N HIS A 62 9.45 12.24 -0.37
CA HIS A 62 10.30 11.18 0.15
C HIS A 62 9.44 10.02 0.65
N VAL A 63 9.78 8.81 0.22
CA VAL A 63 9.18 7.58 0.71
C VAL A 63 10.28 6.70 1.26
N THR A 64 10.23 6.47 2.57
CA THR A 64 11.13 5.56 3.26
C THR A 64 10.39 4.25 3.56
N VAL A 65 10.96 3.12 3.14
CA VAL A 65 10.36 1.79 3.32
C VAL A 65 11.41 0.77 3.73
N THR A 66 11.01 -0.24 4.50
CA THR A 66 11.90 -1.37 4.81
C THR A 66 12.00 -2.32 3.62
N PRO A 67 13.10 -3.09 3.49
CA PRO A 67 13.22 -4.15 2.48
C PRO A 67 12.05 -5.15 2.54
N TYR A 68 11.49 -5.36 3.73
CA TYR A 68 10.35 -6.23 3.94
C TYR A 68 9.08 -5.72 3.25
N VAL A 69 8.82 -4.41 3.25
CA VAL A 69 7.70 -3.82 2.50
C VAL A 69 7.87 -4.08 1.00
N LEU A 70 9.08 -3.89 0.47
CA LEU A 70 9.36 -4.14 -0.94
C LEU A 70 9.13 -5.60 -1.34
N SER A 71 9.47 -6.55 -0.46
CA SER A 71 9.24 -7.99 -0.72
C SER A 71 7.76 -8.37 -0.80
N ARG A 72 6.86 -7.54 -0.25
CA ARG A 72 5.41 -7.76 -0.26
C ARG A 72 4.71 -7.02 -1.39
N LEU A 73 5.41 -6.13 -2.11
CA LEU A 73 4.82 -5.43 -3.22
C LEU A 73 4.58 -6.43 -4.37
N PRO A 74 3.35 -6.54 -4.87
CA PRO A 74 3.07 -7.40 -6.01
C PRO A 74 3.87 -6.91 -7.23
N GLU A 75 4.41 -7.85 -8.01
CA GLU A 75 5.26 -7.55 -9.18
C GLU A 75 4.51 -6.85 -10.30
N THR A 76 3.17 -6.98 -10.34
CA THR A 76 2.31 -6.45 -11.40
C THR A 76 1.14 -5.67 -10.81
N ALA A 77 1.41 -4.57 -10.10
CA ALA A 77 0.34 -3.66 -9.69
C ALA A 77 0.02 -2.68 -10.82
N THR A 78 -1.07 -2.91 -11.56
CA THR A 78 -1.62 -1.92 -12.49
C THR A 78 -2.32 -0.82 -11.69
N PHE A 79 -1.57 0.17 -11.21
CA PHE A 79 -2.16 1.32 -10.51
C PHE A 79 -2.78 2.27 -11.53
N THR A 80 -4.10 2.33 -11.56
CA THR A 80 -4.82 3.34 -12.34
C THR A 80 -4.78 4.65 -11.56
N ARG A 81 -4.11 5.65 -12.12
CA ARG A 81 -3.96 6.98 -11.51
C ARG A 81 -5.34 7.56 -11.17
N ALA A 82 -5.67 7.66 -9.89
CA ALA A 82 -6.79 8.47 -9.45
C ALA A 82 -6.44 9.93 -9.77
N ARG A 83 -7.17 10.54 -10.71
CA ARG A 83 -7.02 11.97 -11.01
C ARG A 83 -7.40 12.75 -9.75
N ALA A 84 -6.40 13.27 -9.04
CA ALA A 84 -6.61 14.34 -8.07
C ALA A 84 -7.13 15.56 -8.84
N ARG A 85 -8.31 16.06 -8.42
CA ARG A 85 -8.95 17.27 -8.93
C ARG A 85 -8.11 18.50 -8.64
#